data_AF-A0A5D2GXI2-F1
#
_entry.id   AF-A0A5D2GXI2-F1
#
_cell.length_a   1.000
_cell.length_b   1.000
_cell.length_c   1.000
_cell.angle_alpha   90.00
_cell.angle_beta   90.00
_cell.angle_gamma   90.00
#
_symmetry.space_group_name_H-M   'P 1'
#
loop_
_entity.id
_entity.type
_entity.pdbx_description
1 polymer ?
#
loop_
_entity_poly.entity_id
_entity_poly.type
_entity_poly.pdbx_seq_one_letter_code
_entity_poly.pdbx_strand_id
1 'polypeptide(L)'
;METVMEDEEYTYRDVFLPTLIPRIPAPALERGTVERRRGRDIVIAIDHGPNSKHAFDWALIHLVRLADTLYLVHAVSSVRSEIVYEASQALMEKLSVEAFQIAMVRTMARIVSGDAGKVICKEAERVKPAAVVMGTRGRSLIQSVFQGSVSDYCVHNCKSAPVIIVPGKDAGDGSLTWN
;
A
#
# COMPACT_ATOMS: atom_id res chain seq x y z
N MET A 1 26.32 -1.20 10.82
CA MET A 1 26.64 -0.70 9.47
C MET A 1 25.55 -1.25 8.56
N GLU A 2 24.48 -0.49 8.38
CA GLU A 2 23.34 -0.89 7.55
C GLU A 2 23.79 -0.98 6.09
N THR A 3 23.51 -2.12 5.46
CA THR A 3 23.91 -2.42 4.09
C THR A 3 22.86 -1.84 3.15
N VAL A 4 23.19 -0.71 2.52
CA VAL A 4 22.40 -0.15 1.42
C VAL A 4 22.67 -1.02 0.20
N MET A 5 21.66 -1.75 -0.28
CA MET A 5 21.76 -2.45 -1.57
C MET A 5 21.34 -1.48 -2.68
N GLU A 6 22.30 -1.10 -3.52
CA GLU A 6 22.09 -0.24 -4.68
C GLU A 6 21.67 -1.08 -5.89
N ASP A 7 20.35 -1.23 -6.10
CA ASP A 7 19.82 -1.38 -7.45
C ASP A 7 19.72 0.05 -8.03
N GLU A 8 20.49 0.35 -9.08
CA GLU A 8 20.85 1.68 -9.62
C GLU A 8 19.72 2.69 -10.00
N GLU A 9 18.47 2.54 -9.53
CA GLU A 9 17.42 3.54 -9.78
C GLU A 9 16.42 3.76 -8.62
N TYR A 10 16.51 3.03 -7.49
CA TYR A 10 15.53 3.14 -6.40
C TYR A 10 16.16 2.93 -5.01
N THR A 11 16.27 4.00 -4.22
CA THR A 11 16.67 3.90 -2.80
C THR A 11 15.44 3.69 -1.91
N TYR A 12 15.46 2.75 -0.97
CA TYR A 12 14.34 2.48 -0.06
C TYR A 12 14.78 2.40 1.40
N ARG A 13 13.81 2.56 2.32
CA ARG A 13 13.96 2.28 3.76
C ARG A 13 12.75 1.46 4.22
N ASP A 14 13.03 0.30 4.83
CA ASP A 14 12.00 -0.47 5.53
C ASP A 14 11.67 0.24 6.85
N VAL A 15 10.39 0.31 7.19
CA VAL A 15 9.95 0.88 8.47
C VAL A 15 9.82 -0.24 9.50
N PHE A 16 10.56 -0.13 10.59
CA PHE A 16 10.47 -1.06 11.71
C PHE A 16 9.24 -0.74 12.56
N LEU A 17 8.13 -1.41 12.24
CA LEU A 17 6.86 -1.23 12.95
C LEU A 17 6.87 -1.99 14.30
N PRO A 18 6.27 -1.44 15.36
CA PRO A 18 6.10 -2.16 16.62
C PRO A 18 5.24 -3.42 16.38
N THR A 19 5.84 -4.60 16.53
CA THR A 19 5.12 -5.86 16.32
C THR A 19 4.29 -6.21 17.55
N LEU A 20 2.98 -5.94 17.48
CA LEU A 20 2.01 -6.33 18.51
C LEU A 20 1.43 -7.73 18.28
N ILE A 21 1.64 -8.32 17.09
CA ILE A 21 1.22 -9.69 16.76
C ILE A 21 2.41 -10.65 16.91
N PRO A 22 2.26 -11.76 17.66
CA PRO A 22 3.28 -12.80 17.72
C PRO A 22 3.58 -13.35 16.33
N ARG A 23 4.88 -13.43 15.95
CA ARG A 23 5.28 -14.18 14.76
C ARG A 23 5.02 -15.65 15.02
N ILE A 24 3.96 -16.20 14.44
CA ILE A 24 3.69 -17.64 14.47
C ILE A 24 4.59 -18.27 13.40
N PRO A 25 5.63 -19.05 13.75
CA PRO A 25 6.42 -19.77 12.76
C PRO A 25 5.51 -20.74 12.00
N ALA A 26 5.87 -21.03 10.74
CA ALA A 26 5.11 -21.99 9.94
C ALA A 26 4.99 -23.30 10.73
N PRO A 27 3.78 -23.85 10.91
CA PRO A 27 3.58 -25.03 11.75
C PRO A 27 4.37 -26.22 11.17
N ALA A 28 5.13 -26.90 12.02
CA ALA A 28 6.03 -28.01 11.66
C ALA A 28 5.31 -29.35 11.37
N LEU A 29 3.98 -29.36 11.25
CA LEU A 29 3.19 -30.59 11.11
C LEU A 29 2.52 -30.65 9.73
N GLU A 30 2.97 -31.59 8.91
CA GLU A 30 2.23 -32.06 7.74
C GLU A 30 0.96 -32.79 8.21
N ARG A 31 -0.19 -32.13 8.13
CA ARG A 31 -1.50 -32.76 8.28
C ARG A 31 -2.45 -32.30 7.18
N GLY A 32 -2.78 -33.23 6.28
CA GLY A 32 -3.95 -33.19 5.41
C GLY A 32 -3.91 -32.17 4.28
N THR A 33 -4.21 -32.62 3.07
CA THR A 33 -4.29 -31.88 1.79
C THR A 33 -5.37 -30.78 1.72
N VAL A 34 -5.84 -30.27 2.87
CA VAL A 34 -6.61 -29.03 2.91
C VAL A 34 -5.59 -27.92 3.08
N GLU A 35 -5.18 -27.34 1.95
CA GLU A 35 -4.34 -26.15 1.90
C GLU A 35 -5.01 -25.06 2.76
N ARG A 36 -4.61 -24.95 4.02
CA ARG A 36 -5.01 -23.81 4.87
C ARG A 36 -4.60 -22.60 4.06
N ARG A 37 -5.58 -21.81 3.60
CA ARG A 37 -5.32 -20.57 2.86
C ARG A 37 -4.28 -19.79 3.64
N ARG A 38 -3.02 -19.81 3.19
CA ARG A 38 -2.00 -18.93 3.73
C ARG A 38 -2.54 -17.51 3.62
N GLY A 39 -2.19 -16.67 4.59
CA GLY A 39 -2.45 -15.24 4.52
C GLY A 39 -2.09 -14.70 3.14
N ARG A 40 -2.95 -13.86 2.57
CA ARG A 40 -2.61 -13.16 1.34
C ARG A 40 -1.80 -11.92 1.70
N ASP A 41 -0.91 -11.55 0.82
CA ASP A 41 -0.28 -10.25 0.89
C ASP A 41 -1.16 -9.23 0.15
N ILE A 42 -1.44 -8.10 0.79
CA ILE A 42 -2.22 -7.00 0.21
C ILE A 42 -1.33 -5.76 0.22
N VAL A 43 -1.07 -5.17 -0.95
CA VAL A 43 -0.31 -3.93 -1.05
C VAL A 43 -1.29 -2.75 -1.03
N ILE A 44 -0.99 -1.71 -0.25
CA ILE A 44 -1.72 -0.44 -0.27
C ILE A 44 -0.75 0.69 -0.55
N ALA A 45 -1.05 1.47 -1.59
CA ALA A 45 -0.34 2.70 -1.90
C ALA A 45 -0.81 3.81 -0.94
N ILE A 46 0.14 4.36 -0.18
CA ILE A 46 -0.09 5.39 0.83
C ILE A 46 0.58 6.69 0.41
N ASP A 47 -0.09 7.81 0.71
CA ASP A 47 0.48 9.15 0.70
C ASP A 47 -0.10 9.96 1.88
N HIS A 48 0.29 11.23 2.00
CA HIS A 48 -0.28 12.14 3.02
C HIS A 48 -1.68 12.66 2.65
N GLY A 49 -2.28 12.19 1.56
CA GLY A 49 -3.57 12.64 1.05
C GLY A 49 -4.76 11.89 1.67
N PRO A 50 -5.95 12.51 1.68
CA PRO A 50 -7.15 11.91 2.28
C PRO A 50 -7.65 10.67 1.52
N ASN A 51 -7.40 10.58 0.21
CA ASN A 51 -7.89 9.48 -0.60
C ASN A 51 -7.10 8.19 -0.39
N SER A 52 -5.79 8.26 -0.12
CA SER A 52 -5.01 7.07 0.24
C SER A 52 -5.41 6.56 1.63
N LYS A 53 -5.65 7.46 2.59
CA LYS A 53 -6.24 7.08 3.90
C LYS A 53 -7.61 6.42 3.73
N HIS A 54 -8.47 6.98 2.87
CA HIS A 54 -9.77 6.37 2.60
C HIS A 54 -9.64 4.98 1.96
N ALA A 55 -8.71 4.80 1.02
CA ALA A 55 -8.44 3.50 0.40
C ALA A 55 -7.91 2.47 1.42
N PHE A 56 -7.05 2.91 2.34
CA PHE A 56 -6.60 2.12 3.48
C PHE A 56 -7.77 1.66 4.36
N ASP A 57 -8.64 2.58 4.77
CA ASP A 57 -9.82 2.26 5.60
C ASP A 57 -10.77 1.30 4.89
N TRP A 58 -11.01 1.56 3.60
CA TRP A 58 -11.83 0.70 2.77
C TRP A 58 -11.26 -0.72 2.69
N ALA A 59 -9.94 -0.86 2.51
CA ALA A 59 -9.29 -2.16 2.45
C ALA A 59 -9.40 -2.92 3.78
N LEU A 60 -9.19 -2.25 4.91
CA LEU A 60 -9.32 -2.87 6.24
C LEU A 60 -10.71 -3.45 6.47
N ILE A 61 -11.76 -2.73 6.05
CA ILE A 61 -13.16 -3.12 6.31
C ILE A 61 -13.64 -4.18 5.31
N HIS A 62 -13.27 -4.07 4.03
CA HIS A 62 -13.92 -4.83 2.97
C HIS A 62 -13.05 -5.91 2.33
N LEU A 63 -11.73 -5.86 2.49
CA LEU A 63 -10.79 -6.72 1.75
C LEU A 63 -9.91 -7.58 2.67
N VAL A 64 -9.36 -6.97 3.72
CA VAL A 64 -8.37 -7.57 4.62
C VAL A 64 -9.02 -8.53 5.61
N ARG A 65 -8.34 -9.64 5.88
CA ARG A 65 -8.72 -10.65 6.87
C ARG A 65 -7.57 -10.86 7.86
N LEU A 66 -7.89 -11.41 9.03
CA LEU A 66 -6.94 -11.66 10.12
C LEU A 66 -5.63 -12.34 9.68
N ALA A 67 -5.72 -13.31 8.76
CA ALA A 67 -4.56 -14.06 8.30
C ALA A 67 -3.69 -13.31 7.27
N ASP A 68 -4.17 -12.22 6.67
CA ASP A 68 -3.45 -11.50 5.62
C ASP A 68 -2.24 -10.72 6.19
N THR A 69 -1.31 -10.32 5.31
CA THR A 69 -0.26 -9.34 5.63
C THR A 69 -0.47 -8.09 4.79
N LEU A 70 -0.49 -6.95 5.45
CA LEU A 70 -0.66 -5.65 4.83
C LEU A 70 0.71 -5.02 4.52
N TYR A 71 0.96 -4.67 3.26
CA TYR A 71 2.16 -3.99 2.80
C TYR A 71 1.83 -2.54 2.46
N LEU A 72 2.23 -1.61 3.32
CA LEU A 72 2.09 -0.18 3.07
C LEU A 72 3.29 0.32 2.26
N VAL A 73 3.04 0.92 1.10
CA VAL A 73 4.08 1.45 0.21
C VAL A 73 3.86 2.94 0.03
N HIS A 74 4.88 3.74 0.36
CA HIS A 74 4.86 5.18 0.09
C HIS A 74 6.05 5.58 -0.77
N ALA A 75 5.75 6.18 -1.91
CA ALA A 75 6.74 6.74 -2.81
C ALA A 75 7.05 8.19 -2.43
N VAL A 76 8.34 8.52 -2.30
CA VAL A 76 8.83 9.86 -1.97
C VAL A 76 9.82 10.34 -3.04
N SER A 77 10.05 11.65 -3.10
CA SER A 77 11.04 12.23 -4.02
C SER A 77 12.48 11.86 -3.66
N SER A 78 12.78 11.70 -2.36
CA SER A 78 14.06 11.22 -1.86
C SER A 78 13.94 10.71 -0.43
N VAL A 79 14.44 9.50 -0.18
CA VAL A 79 14.55 8.93 1.18
C VAL A 79 15.75 9.48 1.96
N ARG A 80 16.62 10.29 1.32
CA ARG A 80 17.78 10.93 1.96
C ARG A 80 17.41 12.20 2.72
N SER A 81 16.22 12.73 2.49
CA SER A 81 15.70 13.86 3.26
C SER A 81 15.12 13.32 4.57
N GLU A 82 15.81 13.59 5.69
CA GLU A 82 15.37 13.09 7.00
C GLU A 82 13.98 13.62 7.36
N ILE A 83 13.68 14.87 7.05
CA ILE A 83 12.35 15.47 7.30
C ILE A 83 11.24 14.71 6.57
N VAL A 84 11.46 14.37 5.28
CA VAL A 84 10.48 13.62 4.49
C VAL A 84 10.34 12.20 5.04
N TYR A 85 11.47 11.57 5.39
CA TYR A 85 11.47 10.22 5.92
C TYR A 85 10.79 10.14 7.29
N GLU A 86 11.08 11.03 8.23
CA GLU A 86 10.47 11.06 9.57
C GLU A 86 8.96 11.26 9.48
N ALA A 87 8.50 12.21 8.65
CA ALA A 87 7.06 12.43 8.43
C ALA A 87 6.38 11.19 7.81
N SER A 88 7.04 10.55 6.85
CA SER A 88 6.57 9.32 6.20
C SER A 88 6.54 8.14 7.17
N GLN A 89 7.56 8.01 8.02
CA GLN A 89 7.66 6.97 9.03
C GLN A 89 6.55 7.12 10.06
N ALA A 90 6.33 8.32 10.59
CA ALA A 90 5.25 8.60 11.54
C ALA A 90 3.87 8.26 10.97
N LEU A 91 3.64 8.54 9.67
CA LEU A 91 2.42 8.14 8.97
C LEU A 91 2.29 6.60 8.93
N MET A 92 3.35 5.90 8.53
CA MET A 92 3.35 4.43 8.44
C MET A 92 3.12 3.75 9.79
N GLU A 93 3.75 4.24 10.85
CA GLU A 93 3.56 3.75 12.20
C GLU A 93 2.12 3.94 12.66
N LYS A 94 1.56 5.14 12.45
CA LYS A 94 0.16 5.42 12.77
C LYS A 94 -0.80 4.46 12.08
N LEU A 95 -0.63 4.25 10.76
CA LEU A 95 -1.48 3.34 9.99
C LEU A 95 -1.30 1.89 10.43
N SER A 96 -0.09 1.48 10.80
CA SER A 96 0.14 0.12 11.31
C SER A 96 -0.59 -0.16 12.62
N VAL A 97 -0.64 0.82 13.53
CA VAL A 97 -1.39 0.71 14.80
C VAL A 97 -2.88 0.64 14.50
N GLU A 98 -3.38 1.45 13.58
CA GLU A 98 -4.79 1.44 13.18
C GLU A 98 -5.19 0.11 12.53
N ALA A 99 -4.38 -0.43 11.62
CA ALA A 99 -4.59 -1.74 11.01
C ALA A 99 -4.64 -2.88 12.06
N PHE A 100 -3.75 -2.83 13.05
CA PHE A 100 -3.76 -3.78 14.15
C PHE A 100 -5.02 -3.65 15.02
N GLN A 101 -5.41 -2.43 15.39
CA GLN A 101 -6.57 -2.20 16.24
C GLN A 101 -7.90 -2.59 15.58
N ILE A 102 -8.03 -2.35 14.27
CA ILE A 102 -9.29 -2.59 13.54
C ILE A 102 -9.41 -4.03 13.05
N ALA A 103 -8.33 -4.58 12.46
CA ALA A 103 -8.37 -5.86 11.74
C ALA A 103 -7.46 -6.94 12.35
N MET A 104 -6.70 -6.62 13.40
CA MET A 104 -5.67 -7.49 14.00
C MET A 104 -4.70 -8.05 12.95
N VAL A 105 -4.43 -7.27 11.90
CA VAL A 105 -3.62 -7.68 10.75
C VAL A 105 -2.17 -7.28 10.93
N ARG A 106 -1.26 -8.14 10.44
CA ARG A 106 0.17 -7.83 10.39
C ARG A 106 0.42 -6.77 9.33
N THR A 107 1.24 -5.77 9.67
CA THR A 107 1.65 -4.73 8.72
C THR A 107 3.16 -4.77 8.50
N MET A 108 3.57 -4.55 7.25
CA MET A 108 4.92 -4.22 6.82
C MET A 108 4.85 -2.89 6.07
N ALA A 109 5.81 -1.99 6.28
CA ALA A 109 5.81 -0.70 5.62
C ALA A 109 7.16 -0.41 4.97
N ARG A 110 7.11 0.21 3.79
CA ARG A 110 8.30 0.60 3.03
C ARG A 110 8.13 1.97 2.42
N ILE A 111 9.16 2.79 2.60
CA ILE A 111 9.28 4.12 1.99
C ILE A 111 10.31 4.00 0.88
N VAL A 112 9.94 4.35 -0.35
CA VAL A 112 10.78 4.16 -1.54
C VAL A 112 10.92 5.47 -2.28
N SER A 113 12.14 5.82 -2.66
CA SER A 113 12.42 6.96 -3.52
C SER A 113 12.11 6.61 -4.97
N GLY A 114 11.34 7.45 -5.66
CA GLY A 114 11.09 7.30 -7.10
C GLY A 114 9.71 7.76 -7.57
N ASP A 115 9.44 7.56 -8.85
CA ASP A 115 8.10 7.77 -9.41
C ASP A 115 7.10 6.80 -8.76
N ALA A 116 5.98 7.33 -8.28
CA ALA A 116 5.02 6.55 -7.49
C ALA A 116 4.45 5.37 -8.27
N GLY A 117 4.12 5.54 -9.55
CA GLY A 117 3.55 4.46 -10.36
C GLY A 117 4.53 3.32 -10.53
N LYS A 118 5.78 3.64 -10.86
CA LYS A 118 6.87 2.66 -11.00
C LYS A 118 7.20 1.95 -9.67
N VAL A 119 7.32 2.73 -8.59
CA VAL A 119 7.58 2.20 -7.24
C VAL A 119 6.52 1.18 -6.84
N ILE A 120 5.23 1.53 -7.00
CA ILE A 120 4.12 0.65 -6.63
C ILE A 120 4.15 -0.64 -7.47
N CYS A 121 4.39 -0.54 -8.78
CA CYS A 121 4.47 -1.71 -9.65
C CYS A 121 5.65 -2.62 -9.26
N LYS A 122 6.83 -2.06 -8.98
CA LYS A 122 8.02 -2.80 -8.54
C LYS A 122 7.81 -3.48 -7.20
N GLU A 123 7.18 -2.80 -6.24
CA GLU A 123 6.86 -3.41 -4.94
C GLU A 123 5.80 -4.50 -5.08
N ALA A 124 4.82 -4.36 -5.99
CA ALA A 124 3.88 -5.42 -6.31
C ALA A 124 4.58 -6.63 -6.98
N GLU A 125 5.57 -6.42 -7.85
CA GLU A 125 6.39 -7.49 -8.44
C GLU A 125 7.21 -8.24 -7.39
N ARG A 126 7.75 -7.50 -6.42
CA ARG A 126 8.52 -8.06 -5.30
C ARG A 126 7.66 -8.87 -4.34
N VAL A 127 6.49 -8.34 -3.96
CA VAL A 127 5.59 -8.95 -2.97
C VAL A 127 4.72 -10.04 -3.59
N LYS A 128 4.34 -9.90 -4.87
CA LYS A 128 3.34 -10.72 -5.56
C LYS A 128 2.01 -10.79 -4.79
N PRO A 129 1.41 -9.63 -4.46
CA PRO A 129 0.23 -9.58 -3.61
C PRO A 129 -1.02 -10.11 -4.33
N ALA A 130 -2.05 -10.44 -3.56
CA ALA A 130 -3.36 -10.78 -4.13
C ALA A 130 -4.07 -9.56 -4.74
N ALA A 131 -3.73 -8.34 -4.28
CA ALA A 131 -4.23 -7.09 -4.84
C ALA A 131 -3.32 -5.91 -4.46
N VAL A 132 -3.33 -4.89 -5.31
CA VAL A 132 -2.78 -3.55 -5.02
C VAL A 132 -3.95 -2.59 -4.85
N VAL A 133 -4.08 -1.93 -3.70
CA VAL A 133 -5.16 -0.98 -3.41
C VAL A 133 -4.65 0.44 -3.44
N MET A 134 -5.40 1.33 -4.08
CA MET A 134 -5.03 2.74 -4.25
C MET A 134 -6.26 3.64 -4.18
N GLY A 135 -6.11 4.87 -3.71
CA GLY A 135 -7.14 5.89 -3.84
C GLY A 135 -7.13 6.57 -5.21
N THR A 136 -8.28 7.10 -5.64
CA THR A 136 -8.31 8.05 -6.78
C THR A 136 -7.76 9.42 -6.36
N ARG A 137 -7.18 10.19 -7.27
CA ARG A 137 -7.07 11.66 -7.05
C ARG A 137 -8.46 12.29 -7.11
N GLY A 138 -8.74 13.24 -6.21
CA GLY A 138 -10.02 13.94 -6.14
C GLY A 138 -10.29 14.73 -7.43
N ARG A 139 -11.56 14.79 -7.83
CA ARG A 139 -12.07 15.49 -9.02
C ARG A 139 -11.99 17.02 -8.89
N SER A 140 -10.79 17.59 -8.93
CA SER A 140 -10.58 18.96 -9.41
C SER A 140 -10.28 18.89 -10.91
N LEU A 141 -11.34 18.82 -11.71
CA LEU A 141 -11.38 18.38 -13.11
C LEU A 141 -10.61 19.19 -14.18
N ILE A 142 -9.71 20.15 -13.90
CA ILE A 142 -9.23 21.06 -14.99
C ILE A 142 -7.70 21.34 -15.11
N GLN A 143 -6.78 20.86 -14.28
CA GLN A 143 -5.36 21.20 -14.49
C GLN A 143 -4.38 20.05 -14.34
N SER A 144 -4.45 19.08 -15.26
CA SER A 144 -3.30 18.44 -15.94
C SER A 144 -3.68 17.06 -16.50
N VAL A 145 -4.17 17.03 -17.74
CA VAL A 145 -4.04 15.82 -18.59
C VAL A 145 -2.61 15.82 -19.14
N PHE A 146 -1.63 15.77 -18.25
CA PHE A 146 -0.22 15.59 -18.60
C PHE A 146 0.26 14.33 -17.88
N GLN A 147 0.55 13.29 -18.67
CA GLN A 147 1.22 12.04 -18.28
C GLN A 147 0.44 11.02 -17.42
N GLY A 148 -0.90 11.05 -17.41
CA GLY A 148 -1.71 10.04 -16.71
C GLY A 148 -1.61 10.13 -15.17
N SER A 149 -2.58 9.58 -14.46
CA SER A 149 -2.54 9.53 -12.99
C SER A 149 -1.70 8.34 -12.50
N VAL A 150 -1.24 8.36 -11.25
CA VAL A 150 -0.51 7.21 -10.66
C VAL A 150 -1.37 5.94 -10.69
N SER A 151 -2.67 6.06 -10.36
CA SER A 151 -3.64 4.97 -10.48
C SER A 151 -3.79 4.47 -11.91
N ASP A 152 -3.84 5.36 -12.89
CA ASP A 152 -3.93 5.00 -14.30
C ASP A 152 -2.67 4.26 -14.77
N TYR A 153 -1.49 4.76 -14.38
CA TYR A 153 -0.23 4.07 -14.64
C TYR A 153 -0.22 2.67 -14.05
N CYS A 154 -0.59 2.50 -12.78
CA CYS A 154 -0.58 1.20 -12.13
C CYS A 154 -1.57 0.22 -12.76
N VAL A 155 -2.76 0.66 -13.15
CA VAL A 155 -3.76 -0.19 -13.83
C VAL A 155 -3.19 -0.79 -15.12
N HIS A 156 -2.42 -0.01 -15.88
CA HIS A 156 -1.84 -0.46 -17.15
C HIS A 156 -0.52 -1.22 -17.01
N ASN A 157 0.25 -0.97 -15.94
CA ASN A 157 1.63 -1.45 -15.82
C ASN A 157 1.85 -2.48 -14.70
N CYS A 158 0.94 -2.60 -13.73
CA CYS A 158 1.07 -3.57 -12.65
C CYS A 158 0.64 -4.96 -13.12
N LYS A 159 1.62 -5.80 -13.49
CA LYS A 159 1.37 -7.12 -14.07
C LYS A 159 1.21 -8.24 -13.04
N SER A 160 1.69 -8.01 -11.82
CA SER A 160 1.79 -9.05 -10.79
C SER A 160 0.49 -9.27 -10.00
N ALA A 161 -0.42 -8.30 -10.02
CA ALA A 161 -1.64 -8.35 -9.23
C ALA A 161 -2.73 -7.43 -9.82
N PRO A 162 -4.02 -7.71 -9.58
CA PRO A 162 -5.09 -6.78 -9.91
C PRO A 162 -4.97 -5.49 -9.07
N VAL A 163 -5.27 -4.36 -9.71
CA VAL A 163 -5.29 -3.03 -9.07
C VAL A 163 -6.72 -2.65 -8.71
N ILE A 164 -6.96 -2.32 -7.45
CA ILE A 164 -8.24 -1.87 -6.92
C ILE A 164 -8.15 -0.36 -6.66
N ILE A 165 -8.98 0.39 -7.37
CA ILE A 165 -9.08 1.85 -7.23
C ILE A 165 -10.30 2.17 -6.37
N VAL A 166 -10.05 2.79 -5.21
CA VAL A 166 -11.08 3.25 -4.28
C VAL A 166 -11.42 4.71 -4.60
N PRO A 167 -12.65 5.00 -5.04
CA PRO A 167 -13.10 6.37 -5.29
C PRO A 167 -13.04 7.22 -4.03
N GLY A 168 -12.70 8.50 -4.17
CA GLY A 168 -12.80 9.46 -3.07
C GLY A 168 -14.24 9.59 -2.56
N LYS A 169 -14.42 9.96 -1.28
CA LYS A 169 -15.74 10.07 -0.64
C LYS A 169 -16.72 10.98 -1.38
N ASP A 170 -16.21 12.02 -2.03
CA ASP A 170 -17.02 13.00 -2.76
C ASP A 170 -17.38 12.54 -4.18
N ALA A 171 -16.85 11.42 -4.69
CA ALA A 171 -17.10 11.00 -6.07
C ALA A 171 -18.56 10.60 -6.35
N GLY A 172 -19.36 10.34 -5.30
CA GLY A 172 -20.76 9.97 -5.38
C GLY A 172 -21.75 11.14 -5.47
N ASP A 173 -21.33 12.38 -5.17
CA ASP A 173 -22.22 13.55 -5.19
C ASP A 173 -22.50 14.07 -6.62
N GLY A 174 -21.53 13.91 -7.53
CA GLY A 174 -21.61 14.40 -8.91
C GLY A 174 -22.30 13.44 -9.90
N SER A 175 -22.69 12.24 -9.46
CA SER A 175 -23.36 11.23 -10.31
C SER A 175 -24.88 11.25 -10.22
N LEU A 176 -25.47 12.20 -9.47
CA LEU A 176 -26.93 12.34 -9.31
C LEU A 176 -27.56 13.43 -10.18
N THR A 177 -26.79 14.16 -10.99
CA THR A 177 -27.35 15.11 -11.96
C THR A 177 -27.35 14.49 -13.36
N TRP A 178 -28.35 13.63 -13.63
CA TRP A 178 -28.78 13.37 -15.00
C TRP A 178 -29.75 14.51 -15.36
N ASN A 179 -29.32 15.45 -16.20
CA ASN A 179 -30.21 16.30 -16.98
C ASN A 179 -30.42 15.68 -18.36
#